data_AF-A0A1H0B394-F1
#
_entry.id   AF-A0A1H0B394-F1
#
_cell.length_a   1.000
_cell.length_b   1.000
_cell.length_c   1.000
_cell.angle_alpha   90.00
_cell.angle_beta   90.00
_cell.angle_gamma   90.00
#
_symmetry.space_group_name_H-M   'P 1'
#
loop_
_entity.id
_entity.type
_entity.pdbx_description
1 polymer ?
#
loop_
_entity_poly.entity_id
_entity_poly.type
_entity_poly.pdbx_seq_one_letter_code
_entity_poly.pdbx_strand_id
1 'polypeptide(L)' 'MATVVDRYGESVVQAVIHRILVDGVPFRTAAADHDVAPLDGVQIGTVATQTLDVLNTEQLA' A
#
# COMPACT_ATOMS: atom_id res chain seq x y z
N MET A 1 -7.13 2.19 -7.74
CA MET A 1 -5.90 1.37 -7.76
C MET A 1 -5.21 1.39 -9.11
N ALA A 2 -5.89 1.03 -10.22
CA ALA A 2 -5.30 1.09 -11.57
C ALA A 2 -4.64 2.44 -11.91
N THR A 3 -5.29 3.56 -11.61
CA THR A 3 -4.72 4.91 -11.83
C THR A 3 -3.48 5.22 -10.97
N VAL A 4 -3.38 4.62 -9.78
CA VAL A 4 -2.23 4.82 -8.88
C VAL A 4 -1.04 3.98 -9.37
N VAL A 5 -1.30 2.75 -9.79
CA VAL A 5 -0.29 1.86 -10.40
C VAL A 5 0.19 2.43 -11.73
N ASP A 6 -0.70 2.98 -12.56
CA ASP A 6 -0.34 3.65 -13.82
C ASP A 6 0.53 4.90 -13.58
N ARG A 7 0.22 5.66 -12.53
CA ARG A 7 0.95 6.88 -12.17
C ARG A 7 2.34 6.63 -11.59
N TYR A 8 2.48 5.66 -10.69
CA TYR A 8 3.71 5.44 -9.91
C TYR A 8 4.50 4.21 -10.34
N GLY A 9 3.89 3.33 -11.13
CA GLY A 9 4.44 2.03 -11.46
C GLY A 9 4.21 1.01 -10.33
N GLU A 10 4.17 -0.26 -10.74
CA GLU A 10 3.96 -1.39 -9.84
C GLU A 10 5.03 -1.48 -8.74
N SER A 11 6.31 -1.28 -9.10
CA SER A 11 7.43 -1.38 -8.17
C SER A 11 7.34 -0.38 -7.01
N VAL A 12 6.91 0.86 -7.29
CA VAL A 12 6.76 1.90 -6.27
C VAL A 12 5.58 1.56 -5.36
N VAL A 13 4.45 1.15 -5.93
CA VAL A 13 3.28 0.74 -5.16
C VAL A 13 3.62 -0.44 -4.26
N GLN A 14 4.35 -1.44 -4.76
CA GLN A 14 4.77 -2.60 -3.97
C GLN A 14 5.71 -2.20 -2.82
N ALA A 15 6.66 -1.29 -3.07
CA ALA A 15 7.58 -0.80 -2.04
C ALA A 15 6.85 -0.02 -0.92
N VAL A 16 5.87 0.80 -1.28
CA VAL A 16 5.01 1.50 -0.31
C VAL A 16 4.21 0.50 0.53
N ILE A 17 3.60 -0.52 -0.10
CA ILE A 17 2.86 -1.58 0.59
C ILE A 17 3.76 -2.34 1.57
N HIS A 18 4.98 -2.71 1.15
CA HIS A 18 5.94 -3.40 2.00
C HIS A 18 6.26 -2.57 3.25
N ARG A 19 6.53 -1.26 3.09
CA ARG A 19 6.83 -0.36 4.19
C ARG A 19 5.68 -0.26 5.20
N ILE A 20 4.45 -0.27 4.70
CA ILE A 20 3.24 -0.16 5.53
C ILE A 20 3.00 -1.46 6.30
N LEU A 21 3.00 -2.59 5.60
CA LEU A 21 2.55 -3.86 6.17
C LEU A 21 3.67 -4.62 6.89
N VAL A 22 4.91 -4.54 6.41
CA VAL A 22 6.05 -5.27 6.95
C VAL A 22 6.83 -4.40 7.93
N ASP A 23 7.17 -3.17 7.53
CA ASP A 23 8.00 -2.28 8.34
C ASP A 23 7.19 -1.46 9.35
N GLY A 24 5.85 -1.52 9.29
CA GLY A 24 4.95 -0.81 10.21
C GLY A 24 5.00 0.71 10.10
N VAL A 25 5.51 1.23 8.98
CA VAL A 25 5.69 2.67 8.76
C VAL A 25 4.34 3.33 8.48
N PRO A 26 4.05 4.51 9.09
CA PRO A 26 2.82 5.24 8.79
C PRO A 26 2.66 5.55 7.30
N PHE A 27 1.43 5.42 6.78
CA PHE A 27 1.09 5.56 5.36
C PHE A 27 1.70 6.80 4.68
N ARG A 28 1.65 7.95 5.35
CA ARG A 28 2.18 9.22 4.83
C ARG A 28 3.70 9.19 4.67
N THR A 29 4.40 8.56 5.62
CA THR A 29 5.86 8.44 5.59
C THR A 29 6.29 7.46 4.52
N ALA A 30 5.65 6.28 4.47
CA ALA A 30 5.91 5.26 3.44
C ALA A 30 5.73 5.81 2.01
N ALA A 31 4.72 6.68 1.81
CA ALA A 31 4.46 7.33 0.54
C ALA A 31 5.47 8.44 0.21
N ALA A 32 5.80 9.29 1.20
CA ALA A 32 6.79 10.36 1.01
C ALA A 32 8.17 9.83 0.64
N ASP A 33 8.55 8.65 1.16
CA ASP A 33 9.80 7.98 0.84
C ASP A 33 9.94 7.55 -0.64
N HIS A 34 8.86 7.60 -1.41
CA HIS A 34 8.82 7.23 -2.82
C HIS A 34 8.20 8.32 -3.71
N ASP A 35 8.19 9.58 -3.25
CA ASP A 35 7.58 10.72 -3.95
C ASP A 35 6.09 10.51 -4.30
N VAL A 36 5.40 9.64 -3.56
CA VAL A 36 3.97 9.39 -3.72
C VAL A 36 3.18 10.45 -2.96
N ALA A 37 2.12 10.97 -3.58
CA ALA A 37 1.27 11.97 -2.95
C ALA A 37 0.65 11.39 -1.66
N PRO A 38 0.54 12.16 -0.56
CA PRO A 38 0.04 11.65 0.72
C PRO A 38 -1.33 10.96 0.62
N LEU A 39 -2.23 11.51 -0.22
CA LEU A 39 -3.56 10.93 -0.43
C LEU A 39 -3.49 9.58 -1.15
N ASP A 40 -2.64 9.48 -2.18
CA ASP A 40 -2.42 8.24 -2.92
C ASP A 40 -1.76 7.19 -2.02
N GLY A 41 -0.85 7.60 -1.13
CA GLY A 41 -0.27 6.75 -0.08
C GLY A 41 -1.29 6.12 0.87
N VAL A 42 -2.26 6.92 1.33
CA VAL A 42 -3.37 6.43 2.17
C VAL A 42 -4.24 5.45 1.39
N GLN A 43 -4.51 5.73 0.11
CA GLN A 43 -5.28 4.83 -0.74
C GLN A 43 -4.57 3.48 -0.93
N ILE A 44 -3.26 3.50 -1.21
CA ILE A 44 -2.43 2.29 -1.35
C ILE A 44 -2.51 1.45 -0.07
N GLY A 45 -2.24 2.07 1.09
CA GLY A 45 -2.25 1.38 2.37
C GLY A 45 -3.61 0.80 2.74
N THR A 46 -4.69 1.53 2.46
CA THR A 46 -6.06 1.06 2.75
C THR A 46 -6.39 -0.20 1.96
N VAL A 47 -6.12 -0.18 0.65
CA VAL A 47 -6.36 -1.35 -0.23
C VAL A 47 -5.50 -2.52 0.22
N ALA A 48 -4.23 -2.28 0.52
CA ALA A 48 -3.31 -3.34 0.94
C ALA A 48 -3.75 -4.03 2.24
N THR A 49 -4.14 -3.26 3.25
CA THR A 49 -4.64 -3.81 4.52
C THR A 49 -5.95 -4.58 4.33
N GLN A 50 -6.87 -4.09 3.49
CA GLN A 50 -8.12 -4.80 3.19
C GLN A 50 -7.86 -6.12 2.47
N THR A 51 -6.97 -6.14 1.47
CA THR A 51 -6.59 -7.39 0.79
C THR A 51 -5.94 -8.37 1.77
N LEU A 52 -5.07 -7.91 2.67
CA LEU A 52 -4.46 -8.77 3.69
C LEU A 52 -5.51 -9.37 4.64
N ASP A 53 -6.51 -8.60 5.06
CA ASP A 53 -7.60 -9.06 5.92
C ASP A 53 -8.45 -10.15 5.25
N VAL A 54 -8.78 -9.97 3.96
CA VAL A 54 -9.47 -10.98 3.15
C VAL A 54 -8.64 -12.25 3.05
N LEU A 55 -7.36 -12.15 2.68
CA LEU A 55 -6.46 -13.30 2.55
C LEU A 55 -6.29 -14.05 3.87
N ASN A 56 -6.19 -13.32 4.99
CA ASN A 56 -6.12 -13.93 6.32
C ASN A 56 -7.44 -14.62 6.70
N THR A 57 -8.58 -14.04 6.34
CA THR A 57 -9.90 -14.63 6.59
C THR A 57 -10.12 -15.89 5.77
N GLU A 58 -9.72 -15.89 4.49
CA GLU A 58 -9.79 -17.07 3.62
C GLU A 58 -8.83 -18.18 4.05
N GLN A 59 -7.68 -17.84 4.64
CA GLN A 59 -6.74 -18.83 5.15
C GLN A 59 -7.18 -19.47 6.48
N LEU A 60 -8.12 -18.85 7.20
CA LEU A 60 -8.69 -19.34 8.45
C LEU A 60 -10.07 -20.01 8.27
N ALA A 61 -10.60 -20.05 7.04
CA ALA A 61 -11.89 -20.65 6.67
C ALA A 61 -11.72 -22.05 6.08
#